data_AF-A0A7W0EZH9-F1
#
_entry.id   AF-A0A7W0EZH9-F1
#
_cell.length_a   1.000
_cell.length_b   1.000
_cell.length_c   1.000
_cell.angle_alpha   90.00
_cell.angle_beta   90.00
_cell.angle_gamma   90.00
#
_symmetry.space_group_name_H-M   'P 1'
#
loop_
_entity.id
_entity.type
_entity.pdbx_description
1 polymer ?
#
loop_
_entity_poly.entity_id
_entity_poly.type
_entity_poly.pdbx_seq_one_letter_code
_entity_poly.pdbx_strand_id
1 'polypeptide(L)'
;MRLHIPGIGLVFLLYSLFIAPLYAETAPALKISGSVNHPLVIRTKNLARFQALDVQLNEITSNQEYHGAFIFHGVPLKALLALANIEKKDTDFNKPVDLAVIVKNQAGESVALSWGEIFFKNPENVVIATSADPILPHKGLDHFKDKQAFHKMMETLNRKIGFPKLIVTGDFHTDRCIENVTEIIVHDLRPDVPGKKSPSPFSKTFSVFGRVENPKTFEKLPEHTPAELPCHIVGEGRGFHGTHTFGGMPLKGIIQASKPDLNLNTVFLISAPDAYRALVSYGELFLNPYGNRILVADHSNGKTLKEDGQFILVLPDDLMADRMVKAVCKIEVIHLDLPVE
;
A
#
# COMPACT_ATOMS: atom_id res chain seq x y z
N MET A 1 14.08 -12.56 -97.20
CA MET A 1 14.50 -13.85 -96.59
C MET A 1 13.62 -14.09 -95.38
N ARG A 2 12.64 -15.01 -95.49
CA ARG A 2 11.75 -15.42 -94.40
C ARG A 2 12.50 -16.42 -93.51
N LEU A 3 12.50 -16.23 -92.19
CA LEU A 3 12.85 -17.29 -91.24
C LEU A 3 11.91 -17.32 -90.04
N HIS A 4 11.63 -18.56 -89.67
CA HIS A 4 10.83 -19.17 -88.60
C HIS A 4 10.69 -18.49 -87.22
N ILE A 5 9.52 -18.77 -86.62
CA ILE A 5 9.10 -18.58 -85.22
C ILE A 5 9.68 -19.73 -84.36
N PRO A 6 9.98 -19.53 -83.06
CA PRO A 6 9.14 -20.19 -82.04
C PRO A 6 8.91 -19.38 -80.75
N GLY A 7 7.81 -19.72 -80.06
CA GLY A 7 7.28 -19.00 -78.92
C GLY A 7 8.11 -19.04 -77.63
N ILE A 8 7.84 -18.06 -76.77
CA ILE A 8 8.37 -17.98 -75.40
C ILE A 8 7.18 -17.93 -74.44
N GLY A 9 7.17 -18.90 -73.54
CA GLY A 9 6.14 -19.13 -72.55
C GLY A 9 6.04 -18.04 -71.50
N LEU A 10 4.79 -17.88 -71.05
CA LEU A 10 4.33 -17.10 -69.92
C LEU A 10 4.90 -17.68 -68.61
N VAL A 11 5.75 -16.93 -67.90
CA VAL A 11 6.13 -17.24 -66.50
C VAL A 11 5.51 -16.15 -65.63
N PHE A 12 4.37 -16.47 -65.00
CA PHE A 12 3.81 -15.64 -63.93
C PHE A 12 4.60 -15.92 -62.64
N LEU A 13 5.48 -15.00 -62.26
CA LEU A 13 6.16 -15.01 -60.97
C LEU A 13 5.19 -14.45 -59.91
N LEU A 14 4.47 -15.35 -59.22
CA LEU A 14 3.65 -15.01 -58.06
C LEU A 14 4.57 -14.66 -56.89
N TYR A 15 4.80 -13.36 -56.66
CA TYR A 15 5.38 -12.86 -55.42
C TYR A 15 4.37 -13.04 -54.29
N SER A 16 4.52 -14.11 -53.51
CA SER A 16 3.87 -14.24 -52.21
C SER A 16 4.54 -13.28 -51.22
N LEU A 17 3.94 -12.10 -51.06
CA LEU A 17 4.21 -11.19 -49.95
C LEU A 17 3.80 -11.88 -48.64
N PHE A 18 4.76 -12.50 -47.97
CA PHE A 18 4.63 -12.86 -46.56
C PHE A 18 4.55 -11.55 -45.75
N ILE A 19 3.33 -11.10 -45.46
CA ILE A 19 3.09 -10.08 -44.44
C ILE A 19 3.21 -10.80 -43.10
N ALA A 20 4.41 -10.78 -42.52
CA ALA A 20 4.57 -11.14 -41.12
C ALA A 20 3.80 -10.10 -40.28
N PRO A 21 2.94 -10.52 -39.33
CA PRO A 21 2.36 -9.58 -38.40
C PRO A 21 3.49 -8.99 -37.55
N LEU A 22 3.73 -7.68 -37.71
CA LEU A 22 4.46 -6.91 -36.72
C LEU A 22 3.61 -6.94 -35.44
N TYR A 23 3.93 -7.85 -34.54
CA TYR A 23 3.53 -7.71 -33.15
C TYR A 23 4.29 -6.50 -32.61
N ALA A 24 3.65 -5.32 -32.65
CA ALA A 24 4.10 -4.19 -31.86
C ALA A 24 3.96 -4.60 -30.40
N GLU A 25 5.06 -4.99 -29.78
CA GLU A 25 5.13 -5.22 -28.34
C GLU A 25 4.63 -3.94 -27.66
N THR A 26 3.43 -4.02 -27.07
CA THR A 26 2.83 -2.89 -26.37
C THR A 26 3.74 -2.55 -25.21
N ALA A 27 4.42 -1.42 -25.28
CA ALA A 27 5.35 -0.97 -24.25
C ALA A 27 4.70 -1.06 -22.85
N PRO A 28 5.44 -1.49 -21.82
CA PRO A 28 4.90 -1.68 -20.48
C PRO A 28 4.22 -0.40 -19.98
N ALA A 29 3.02 -0.57 -19.44
CA ALA A 29 2.18 0.51 -18.94
C ALA A 29 1.63 0.15 -17.57
N LEU A 30 1.63 1.15 -16.69
CA LEU A 30 1.01 1.10 -15.37
C LEU A 30 -0.45 1.52 -15.51
N LYS A 31 -1.37 0.69 -15.02
CA LYS A 31 -2.81 1.00 -14.97
C LYS A 31 -3.22 1.43 -13.57
N ILE A 32 -4.07 2.44 -13.47
CA ILE A 32 -4.75 2.85 -12.24
C ILE A 32 -6.25 2.75 -12.46
N SER A 33 -6.95 1.99 -11.61
CA SER A 33 -8.37 1.66 -11.80
C SER A 33 -9.09 1.44 -10.45
N GLY A 34 -10.34 0.95 -10.51
CA GLY A 34 -11.18 0.68 -9.35
C GLY A 34 -12.07 1.89 -9.00
N SER A 35 -12.12 2.24 -7.71
CA SER A 35 -12.91 3.34 -7.15
C SER A 35 -12.30 4.72 -7.48
N VAL A 36 -12.25 5.06 -8.77
CA VAL A 36 -11.67 6.30 -9.32
C VAL A 36 -12.51 6.85 -10.49
N ASN A 37 -12.63 8.17 -10.57
CA ASN A 37 -13.37 8.87 -11.63
C ASN A 37 -12.62 8.92 -12.96
N HIS A 38 -11.28 8.89 -12.92
CA HIS A 38 -10.41 9.01 -14.08
C HIS A 38 -9.40 7.85 -14.10
N PRO A 39 -9.79 6.65 -14.55
CA PRO A 39 -8.84 5.55 -14.75
C PRO A 39 -7.65 5.99 -15.63
N LEU A 40 -6.43 5.62 -15.24
CA LEU A 40 -5.21 6.04 -15.92
C LEU A 40 -4.48 4.86 -16.54
N VAL A 41 -3.89 5.07 -17.72
CA VAL A 41 -2.91 4.17 -18.32
C VAL A 41 -1.66 4.98 -18.62
N ILE A 42 -0.62 4.77 -17.84
CA ILE A 42 0.61 5.56 -17.88
C ILE A 42 1.74 4.68 -18.42
N ARG A 43 2.29 5.05 -19.57
CA ARG A 43 3.50 4.40 -20.09
C ARG A 43 4.66 4.67 -19.13
N THR A 44 5.51 3.69 -18.87
CA THR A 44 6.62 3.82 -17.91
C THR A 44 7.52 5.04 -18.21
N LYS A 45 7.82 5.31 -19.49
CA LYS A 45 8.61 6.49 -19.90
C LYS A 45 8.00 7.85 -19.51
N ASN A 46 6.68 7.90 -19.28
CA ASN A 46 5.99 9.11 -18.88
C ASN A 46 5.94 9.27 -17.36
N LEU A 47 6.20 8.22 -16.57
CA LEU A 47 6.23 8.32 -15.11
C LEU A 47 7.33 9.30 -14.64
N ALA A 48 8.50 9.27 -15.30
CA ALA A 48 9.60 10.19 -15.01
C ALA A 48 9.28 11.68 -15.25
N ARG A 49 8.14 12.00 -15.86
CA ARG A 49 7.70 13.40 -16.11
C ARG A 49 6.89 13.99 -14.96
N PHE A 50 6.48 13.17 -13.99
CA PHE A 50 5.87 13.67 -12.75
C PHE A 50 6.94 14.18 -11.78
N GLN A 51 6.51 14.85 -10.71
CA GLN A 51 7.43 15.26 -9.65
C GLN A 51 8.05 14.02 -9.02
N ALA A 52 9.33 13.80 -9.33
CA ALA A 52 10.11 12.70 -8.79
C ALA A 52 10.76 13.10 -7.46
N LEU A 53 11.00 12.10 -6.62
CA LEU A 53 11.84 12.20 -5.44
C LEU A 53 12.77 10.98 -5.35
N ASP A 54 13.75 11.11 -4.48
CA ASP A 54 14.76 10.08 -4.25
C ASP A 54 14.52 9.44 -2.88
N VAL A 55 14.50 8.11 -2.82
CA VAL A 55 14.42 7.35 -1.57
C VAL A 55 15.55 6.35 -1.48
N GLN A 56 16.26 6.34 -0.35
CA GLN A 56 17.26 5.34 -0.07
C GLN A 56 16.62 4.16 0.67
N LEU A 57 16.89 2.94 0.21
CA LEU A 57 16.40 1.72 0.84
C LEU A 57 17.46 0.62 0.86
N ASN A 58 17.54 -0.09 1.98
CA ASN A 58 18.23 -1.37 2.06
C ASN A 58 17.18 -2.47 1.86
N GLU A 59 17.30 -3.23 0.78
CA GLU A 59 16.36 -4.30 0.47
C GLU A 59 16.70 -5.53 1.27
N ILE A 60 16.03 -5.65 2.41
CA ILE A 60 16.09 -6.82 3.28
C ILE A 60 14.65 -7.29 3.51
N THR A 61 14.37 -8.53 3.15
CA THR A 61 13.06 -9.17 3.34
C THR A 61 12.93 -9.77 4.74
N SER A 62 11.72 -10.15 5.13
CA SER A 62 11.44 -10.74 6.45
C SER A 62 12.19 -12.06 6.71
N ASN A 63 12.55 -12.80 5.67
CA ASN A 63 13.40 -14.00 5.73
C ASN A 63 14.91 -13.69 5.83
N GLN A 64 15.29 -12.42 6.01
CA GLN A 64 16.67 -11.92 6.11
C GLN A 64 17.50 -12.05 4.82
N GLU A 65 16.85 -12.15 3.66
CA GLU A 65 17.54 -12.10 2.38
C GLU A 65 17.86 -10.65 2.00
N TYR A 66 19.12 -10.42 1.61
CA TYR A 66 19.60 -9.11 1.16
C TYR A 66 19.57 -9.03 -0.37
N HIS A 67 18.84 -8.06 -0.89
CA HIS A 67 18.66 -7.81 -2.33
C HIS A 67 19.35 -6.54 -2.82
N GLY A 68 20.05 -5.82 -1.95
CA GLY A 68 20.91 -4.69 -2.30
C GLY A 68 20.59 -3.43 -1.50
N ALA A 69 21.34 -2.37 -1.76
CA ALA A 69 21.11 -1.04 -1.21
C ALA A 69 21.13 -0.05 -2.36
N PHE A 70 20.07 0.74 -2.47
CA PHE A 70 19.85 1.59 -3.64
C PHE A 70 19.30 2.95 -3.24
N ILE A 71 19.56 3.93 -4.09
CA ILE A 71 18.79 5.17 -4.18
C ILE A 71 17.80 4.97 -5.31
N PHE A 72 16.51 4.93 -5.00
CA PHE A 72 15.44 4.82 -5.97
C PHE A 72 14.92 6.20 -6.37
N HIS A 73 14.71 6.40 -7.66
CA HIS A 73 14.12 7.61 -8.22
C HIS A 73 12.71 7.28 -8.70
N GLY A 74 11.71 8.01 -8.21
CA GLY A 74 10.33 7.65 -8.48
C GLY A 74 9.31 8.72 -8.16
N VAL A 75 8.06 8.41 -8.47
CA VAL A 75 6.92 9.30 -8.27
C VAL A 75 6.17 8.86 -7.01
N PRO A 76 5.83 9.77 -6.10
CA PRO A 76 4.95 9.46 -4.97
C PRO A 76 3.64 8.86 -5.46
N LEU A 77 3.23 7.72 -4.90
CA LEU A 77 1.95 7.09 -5.27
C LEU A 77 0.77 8.04 -5.01
N LYS A 78 0.87 8.86 -3.96
CA LYS A 78 -0.07 9.94 -3.65
C LYS A 78 -0.34 10.86 -4.84
N ALA A 79 0.70 11.24 -5.58
CA ALA A 79 0.56 12.14 -6.74
C ALA A 79 -0.17 11.46 -7.90
N LEU A 80 0.12 10.18 -8.15
CA LEU A 80 -0.56 9.40 -9.19
C LEU A 80 -2.05 9.19 -8.87
N LEU A 81 -2.38 8.85 -7.62
CA LEU A 81 -3.76 8.64 -7.19
C LEU A 81 -4.56 9.95 -7.15
N ALA A 82 -3.93 11.09 -6.83
CA ALA A 82 -4.58 12.39 -6.90
C ALA A 82 -5.06 12.74 -8.32
N LEU A 83 -4.33 12.31 -9.36
CA LEU A 83 -4.73 12.50 -10.76
C LEU A 83 -5.91 11.61 -11.16
N ALA A 84 -5.97 10.39 -10.63
CA ALA A 84 -7.05 9.44 -10.93
C ALA A 84 -8.39 9.88 -10.30
N ASN A 85 -8.33 10.69 -9.24
CA ASN A 85 -9.46 11.24 -8.48
C ASN A 85 -10.42 10.16 -7.93
N ILE A 86 -10.54 10.07 -6.61
CA ILE A 86 -11.31 8.99 -5.96
C ILE A 86 -12.81 9.10 -6.24
N GLU A 87 -13.43 7.95 -6.48
CA GLU A 87 -14.88 7.79 -6.61
C GLU A 87 -15.40 6.86 -5.52
N LYS A 88 -16.31 7.35 -4.68
CA LYS A 88 -17.06 6.53 -3.72
C LYS A 88 -18.54 6.71 -3.96
N LYS A 89 -19.30 5.66 -3.66
CA LYS A 89 -20.76 5.73 -3.64
C LYS A 89 -21.20 6.80 -2.65
N ASP A 90 -22.21 7.58 -3.02
CA ASP A 90 -22.82 8.54 -2.13
C ASP A 90 -23.61 7.81 -1.03
N THR A 91 -23.05 7.81 0.19
CA THR A 91 -23.60 7.16 1.38
C THR A 91 -23.33 8.03 2.61
N ASP A 92 -23.77 7.58 3.79
CA ASP A 92 -23.45 8.23 5.06
C ASP A 92 -21.94 8.23 5.39
N PHE A 93 -21.10 7.55 4.61
CA PHE A 93 -19.64 7.67 4.72
C PHE A 93 -18.96 7.75 3.35
N ASN A 94 -18.39 8.92 3.05
CA ASN A 94 -17.78 9.23 1.75
C ASN A 94 -16.31 9.67 1.85
N LYS A 95 -15.69 9.60 3.04
CA LYS A 95 -14.25 9.85 3.18
C LYS A 95 -13.43 8.69 2.61
N PRO A 96 -12.23 8.93 2.07
CA PRO A 96 -11.40 7.88 1.47
C PRO A 96 -10.58 7.07 2.49
N VAL A 97 -10.63 7.42 3.78
CA VAL A 97 -9.78 6.82 4.84
C VAL A 97 -10.03 5.32 5.09
N ASP A 98 -11.04 4.74 4.46
CA ASP A 98 -11.43 3.34 4.51
C ASP A 98 -11.05 2.55 3.24
N LEU A 99 -10.43 3.21 2.26
CA LEU A 99 -10.07 2.58 0.99
C LEU A 99 -8.78 1.78 1.12
N ALA A 100 -8.75 0.65 0.43
CA ALA A 100 -7.53 -0.08 0.16
C ALA A 100 -6.97 0.32 -1.20
N VAL A 101 -5.65 0.22 -1.34
CA VAL A 101 -4.96 0.33 -2.63
C VAL A 101 -4.17 -0.96 -2.83
N ILE A 102 -4.51 -1.71 -3.87
CA ILE A 102 -3.89 -2.98 -4.20
C ILE A 102 -2.92 -2.74 -5.35
N VAL A 103 -1.66 -3.11 -5.16
CA VAL A 103 -0.61 -2.99 -6.18
C VAL A 103 -0.27 -4.38 -6.67
N LYS A 104 -0.34 -4.61 -7.98
CA LYS A 104 -0.02 -5.88 -8.63
C LYS A 104 1.14 -5.74 -9.58
N ASN A 105 1.93 -6.81 -9.71
CA ASN A 105 2.97 -6.89 -10.73
C ASN A 105 2.64 -7.87 -11.86
N GLN A 106 3.54 -7.90 -12.85
CA GLN A 106 3.46 -8.80 -13.99
C GLN A 106 3.45 -10.30 -13.62
N ALA A 107 4.04 -10.67 -12.48
CA ALA A 107 4.07 -12.05 -12.00
C ALA A 107 2.76 -12.47 -11.28
N GLY A 108 1.81 -11.54 -11.10
CA GLY A 108 0.57 -11.78 -10.36
C GLY A 108 0.72 -11.63 -8.84
N GLU A 109 1.91 -11.25 -8.35
CA GLU A 109 2.11 -10.89 -6.95
C GLU A 109 1.34 -9.61 -6.65
N SER A 110 0.84 -9.51 -5.41
CA SER A 110 0.07 -8.35 -4.98
C SER A 110 0.33 -8.00 -3.53
N VAL A 111 0.21 -6.71 -3.23
CA VAL A 111 0.30 -6.18 -1.88
C VAL A 111 -0.81 -5.17 -1.65
N ALA A 112 -1.31 -5.12 -0.41
CA ALA A 112 -2.30 -4.14 0.01
C ALA A 112 -1.65 -2.99 0.78
N LEU A 113 -2.09 -1.79 0.45
CA LEU A 113 -1.82 -0.56 1.16
C LEU A 113 -3.14 0.03 1.67
N SER A 114 -3.12 0.74 2.79
CA SER A 114 -4.26 1.58 3.17
C SER A 114 -4.18 2.94 2.47
N TRP A 115 -5.32 3.61 2.32
CA TRP A 115 -5.31 5.03 1.92
C TRP A 115 -4.47 5.88 2.87
N GLY A 116 -4.45 5.50 4.14
CA GLY A 116 -3.74 6.17 5.21
C GLY A 116 -2.23 6.24 5.01
N GLU A 117 -1.59 5.10 4.75
CA GLU A 117 -0.13 5.08 4.56
C GLU A 117 0.34 5.88 3.33
N ILE A 118 -0.57 6.16 2.38
CA ILE A 118 -0.27 6.95 1.18
C ILE A 118 -0.55 8.45 1.40
N PHE A 119 -1.68 8.80 2.02
CA PHE A 119 -2.14 10.21 2.09
C PHE A 119 -1.84 10.90 3.41
N PHE A 120 -1.73 10.14 4.51
CA PHE A 120 -1.54 10.64 5.88
C PHE A 120 -0.10 10.54 6.37
N LYS A 121 0.82 10.15 5.48
CA LYS A 121 2.28 10.17 5.68
C LYS A 121 2.93 11.13 4.67
N ASN A 122 4.22 11.37 4.84
CA ASN A 122 4.97 12.17 3.88
C ASN A 122 5.07 11.46 2.52
N PRO A 123 5.23 12.21 1.40
CA PRO A 123 5.19 11.66 0.04
C PRO A 123 6.23 10.56 -0.26
N GLU A 124 7.37 10.56 0.43
CA GLU A 124 8.42 9.56 0.29
C GLU A 124 8.03 8.17 0.83
N ASN A 125 6.95 8.07 1.63
CA ASN A 125 6.57 6.83 2.28
C ASN A 125 6.18 5.72 1.29
N VAL A 126 5.52 6.07 0.19
CA VAL A 126 5.10 5.12 -0.86
C VAL A 126 5.37 5.71 -2.24
N VAL A 127 6.26 5.06 -2.99
CA VAL A 127 6.80 5.56 -4.26
C VAL A 127 6.71 4.48 -5.34
N ILE A 128 6.38 4.90 -6.56
CA ILE A 128 6.56 4.08 -7.77
C ILE A 128 7.87 4.50 -8.42
N ALA A 129 8.92 3.71 -8.19
CA ALA A 129 10.25 3.92 -8.71
C ALA A 129 10.33 3.56 -10.20
N THR A 130 11.09 4.36 -10.96
CA THR A 130 11.34 4.17 -12.39
C THR A 130 12.80 3.82 -12.70
N SER A 131 13.70 4.09 -11.76
CA SER A 131 15.12 3.77 -11.84
C SER A 131 15.71 3.67 -10.43
N ALA A 132 16.93 3.14 -10.34
CA ALA A 132 17.70 3.06 -9.10
C ALA A 132 19.20 3.11 -9.37
N ASP A 133 19.94 3.73 -8.46
CA ASP A 133 21.40 3.71 -8.43
C ASP A 133 21.89 2.88 -7.23
N PRO A 134 22.84 1.94 -7.42
CA PRO A 134 23.35 1.13 -6.32
C PRO A 134 24.27 1.94 -5.40
N ILE A 135 24.14 1.70 -4.10
CA ILE A 135 25.03 2.27 -3.09
C ILE A 135 26.21 1.31 -2.92
N LEU A 136 27.30 1.63 -3.62
CA LEU A 136 28.49 0.80 -3.62
C LEU A 136 29.34 1.00 -2.35
N PRO A 137 29.94 -0.06 -1.79
CA PRO A 137 30.88 0.07 -0.69
C PRO A 137 32.12 0.87 -1.13
N HIS A 138 32.57 1.79 -0.28
CA HIS A 138 33.78 2.58 -0.56
C HIS A 138 35.09 1.81 -0.33
N LYS A 139 35.04 0.71 0.44
CA LYS A 139 36.21 -0.13 0.68
C LYS A 139 36.30 -1.21 -0.39
N GLY A 140 37.48 -1.36 -0.97
CA GLY A 140 37.78 -2.42 -1.93
C GLY A 140 37.89 -3.81 -1.28
N LEU A 141 38.00 -4.83 -2.13
CA LEU A 141 38.06 -6.25 -1.79
C LEU A 141 39.05 -6.58 -0.64
N ASP A 142 40.18 -5.88 -0.57
CA ASP A 142 41.24 -6.15 0.42
C ASP A 142 40.83 -5.89 1.87
N HIS A 143 39.73 -5.15 2.08
CA HIS A 143 39.17 -4.91 3.42
C HIS A 143 38.13 -5.96 3.85
N PHE A 144 37.83 -6.94 3.00
CA PHE A 144 36.88 -8.00 3.29
C PHE A 144 37.61 -9.31 3.59
N LYS A 145 37.40 -9.84 4.80
CA LYS A 145 37.95 -11.16 5.21
C LYS A 145 37.39 -12.28 4.33
N ASP A 146 36.13 -12.16 3.95
CA ASP A 146 35.45 -13.09 3.07
C ASP A 146 35.28 -12.47 1.68
N LYS A 147 36.16 -12.88 0.76
CA LYS A 147 36.17 -12.41 -0.63
C LYS A 147 34.98 -12.93 -1.43
N GLN A 148 34.46 -14.11 -1.10
CA GLN A 148 33.29 -14.67 -1.78
C GLN A 148 32.03 -13.90 -1.40
N ALA A 149 31.88 -13.58 -0.10
CA ALA A 149 30.79 -12.73 0.37
C ALA A 149 30.83 -11.34 -0.29
N PHE A 150 32.01 -10.75 -0.47
CA PHE A 150 32.16 -9.49 -1.20
C PHE A 150 31.68 -9.59 -2.66
N HIS A 151 32.12 -10.61 -3.41
CA HIS A 151 31.68 -10.79 -4.81
C HIS A 151 30.17 -11.01 -4.88
N LYS A 152 29.59 -11.84 -4.01
CA LYS A 152 28.14 -12.05 -3.93
C LYS A 152 27.40 -10.73 -3.65
N MET A 153 27.88 -9.93 -2.70
CA MET A 153 27.32 -8.60 -2.42
C MET A 153 27.40 -7.69 -3.65
N MET A 154 28.53 -7.67 -4.36
CA MET A 154 28.67 -6.87 -5.58
C MET A 154 27.75 -7.35 -6.70
N GLU A 155 27.54 -8.66 -6.87
CA GLU A 155 26.55 -9.21 -7.80
C GLU A 155 25.13 -8.76 -7.43
N THR A 156 24.78 -8.84 -6.14
CA THR A 156 23.50 -8.34 -5.63
C THR A 156 23.32 -6.84 -5.91
N LEU A 157 24.34 -6.01 -5.68
CA LEU A 157 24.28 -4.57 -5.93
C LEU A 157 24.21 -4.21 -7.43
N ASN A 158 24.80 -5.03 -8.30
CA ASN A 158 24.77 -4.81 -9.76
C ASN A 158 23.63 -5.56 -10.46
N ARG A 159 22.70 -6.16 -9.71
CA ARG A 159 21.58 -6.91 -10.29
C ARG A 159 20.71 -6.01 -11.15
N LYS A 160 20.04 -6.61 -12.15
CA LYS A 160 18.99 -5.93 -12.90
C LYS A 160 17.73 -5.82 -12.03
N ILE A 161 17.22 -4.60 -11.86
CA ILE A 161 15.94 -4.33 -11.17
C ILE A 161 14.83 -4.20 -12.22
N GLY A 162 13.68 -4.82 -11.96
CA GLY A 162 12.45 -4.65 -12.74
C GLY A 162 11.69 -3.38 -12.37
N PHE A 163 11.29 -2.60 -13.37
CA PHE A 163 10.57 -1.33 -13.21
C PHE A 163 9.28 -1.29 -14.03
N PRO A 164 8.23 -0.55 -13.59
CA PRO A 164 8.16 0.23 -12.35
C PRO A 164 8.22 -0.64 -11.09
N LYS A 165 8.79 -0.14 -10.00
CA LYS A 165 8.92 -0.86 -8.73
C LYS A 165 8.15 -0.13 -7.63
N LEU A 166 7.35 -0.83 -6.85
CA LEU A 166 6.76 -0.28 -5.63
C LEU A 166 7.84 -0.20 -4.56
N ILE A 167 7.95 0.95 -3.92
CA ILE A 167 8.83 1.18 -2.77
C ILE A 167 7.98 1.65 -1.60
N VAL A 168 8.14 1.01 -0.44
CA VAL A 168 7.47 1.39 0.81
C VAL A 168 8.52 1.59 1.89
N THR A 169 8.86 2.84 2.19
CA THR A 169 9.99 3.16 3.09
C THR A 169 9.62 3.07 4.57
N GLY A 170 8.33 3.04 4.89
CA GLY A 170 7.83 2.91 6.26
C GLY A 170 7.97 1.49 6.84
N ASP A 171 8.20 0.48 6.00
CA ASP A 171 8.33 -0.90 6.45
C ASP A 171 9.76 -1.19 6.91
N PHE A 172 9.89 -2.02 7.95
CA PHE A 172 11.19 -2.53 8.40
C PHE A 172 11.74 -3.59 7.43
N HIS A 173 10.86 -4.37 6.81
CA HIS A 173 11.21 -5.37 5.80
C HIS A 173 10.58 -5.04 4.45
N THR A 174 11.29 -5.37 3.38
CA THR A 174 10.96 -4.96 2.00
C THR A 174 10.06 -5.92 1.25
N ASP A 175 9.36 -6.82 1.95
CA ASP A 175 8.43 -7.81 1.38
C ASP A 175 7.34 -7.16 0.51
N ARG A 176 6.97 -5.90 0.80
CA ARG A 176 6.01 -5.13 -0.01
C ARG A 176 6.61 -4.38 -1.19
N CYS A 177 7.94 -4.39 -1.36
CA CYS A 177 8.64 -3.66 -2.43
C CYS A 177 8.74 -4.51 -3.72
N ILE A 178 7.62 -4.69 -4.41
CA ILE A 178 7.51 -5.57 -5.59
C ILE A 178 7.95 -4.89 -6.90
N GLU A 179 8.65 -5.65 -7.75
CA GLU A 179 9.15 -5.21 -9.07
C GLU A 179 8.13 -5.42 -10.17
N ASN A 180 8.31 -4.74 -11.32
CA ASN A 180 7.48 -4.87 -12.52
C ASN A 180 5.98 -4.63 -12.26
N VAL A 181 5.66 -3.60 -11.50
CA VAL A 181 4.29 -3.18 -11.20
C VAL A 181 3.55 -2.85 -12.48
N THR A 182 2.37 -3.45 -12.64
CA THR A 182 1.51 -3.30 -13.82
C THR A 182 0.18 -2.64 -13.48
N GLU A 183 -0.34 -2.84 -12.27
CA GLU A 183 -1.68 -2.38 -11.89
C GLU A 183 -1.72 -1.84 -10.46
N ILE A 184 -2.46 -0.75 -10.30
CA ILE A 184 -2.82 -0.15 -9.01
C ILE A 184 -4.35 -0.04 -9.00
N ILE A 185 -4.99 -0.64 -8.01
CA ILE A 185 -6.45 -0.74 -7.92
C ILE A 185 -6.88 -0.08 -6.62
N VAL A 186 -7.64 0.99 -6.72
CA VAL A 186 -8.31 1.59 -5.55
C VAL A 186 -9.56 0.76 -5.27
N HIS A 187 -9.69 0.23 -4.07
CA HIS A 187 -10.76 -0.69 -3.73
C HIS A 187 -11.57 -0.19 -2.53
N ASP A 188 -12.85 0.11 -2.77
CA ASP A 188 -13.85 0.31 -1.72
C ASP A 188 -14.38 -1.05 -1.23
N LEU A 189 -13.93 -1.45 -0.05
CA LEU A 189 -14.18 -2.79 0.52
C LEU A 189 -15.65 -3.05 0.84
N ARG A 190 -16.36 -1.98 1.22
CA ARG A 190 -17.70 -2.04 1.79
C ARG A 190 -18.47 -0.81 1.29
N PRO A 191 -18.78 -0.71 -0.02
CA PRO A 191 -19.37 0.50 -0.59
C PRO A 191 -20.79 0.77 -0.06
N ASP A 192 -21.48 -0.27 0.40
CA ASP A 192 -22.73 -0.13 1.14
C ASP A 192 -22.44 0.00 2.63
N VAL A 193 -22.69 1.19 3.17
CA VAL A 193 -22.37 1.52 4.56
C VAL A 193 -23.62 1.43 5.42
N PRO A 194 -23.76 0.39 6.27
CA PRO A 194 -24.87 0.33 7.22
C PRO A 194 -24.61 1.30 8.37
N GLY A 195 -25.53 2.23 8.62
CA GLY A 195 -25.44 3.20 9.71
C GLY A 195 -25.95 4.57 9.30
N LYS A 196 -26.02 5.50 10.26
CA LYS A 196 -26.31 6.92 10.01
C LYS A 196 -25.32 7.76 10.81
N LYS A 197 -24.84 8.86 10.22
CA LYS A 197 -24.00 9.82 10.96
C LYS A 197 -24.67 10.24 12.27
N SER A 198 -23.90 10.31 13.34
CA SER A 198 -24.35 10.71 14.67
C SER A 198 -23.36 11.71 15.25
N PRO A 199 -23.81 12.82 15.88
CA PRO A 199 -22.92 13.74 16.58
C PRO A 199 -22.35 13.15 17.88
N SER A 200 -22.96 12.09 18.40
CA SER A 200 -22.59 11.43 19.66
C SER A 200 -22.58 9.90 19.46
N PRO A 201 -21.65 9.36 18.65
CA PRO A 201 -21.52 7.92 18.48
C PRO A 201 -21.12 7.29 19.80
N PHE A 202 -21.71 6.13 20.12
CA PHE A 202 -21.42 5.43 21.37
C PHE A 202 -21.39 3.92 21.15
N SER A 203 -20.32 3.29 21.65
CA SER A 203 -20.22 1.85 21.79
C SER A 203 -19.61 1.50 23.13
N LYS A 204 -20.23 0.54 23.83
CA LYS A 204 -19.72 -0.01 25.10
C LYS A 204 -18.69 -1.10 24.86
N THR A 205 -18.75 -1.76 23.71
CA THR A 205 -17.91 -2.91 23.38
C THR A 205 -17.41 -2.79 21.95
N PHE A 206 -16.39 -3.55 21.60
CA PHE A 206 -16.06 -3.79 20.19
C PHE A 206 -15.74 -5.25 19.95
N SER A 207 -15.94 -5.69 18.71
CA SER A 207 -15.63 -7.06 18.29
C SER A 207 -14.55 -7.10 17.22
N VAL A 208 -13.63 -8.06 17.33
CA VAL A 208 -12.66 -8.46 16.31
C VAL A 208 -13.17 -9.72 15.62
N PHE A 209 -13.32 -9.69 14.29
CA PHE A 209 -13.86 -10.79 13.50
C PHE A 209 -13.27 -10.79 12.07
N GLY A 210 -13.78 -11.66 11.20
CA GLY A 210 -13.30 -11.81 9.81
C GLY A 210 -12.35 -13.00 9.67
N ARG A 211 -11.18 -12.80 9.04
CA ARG A 211 -10.11 -13.80 8.86
C ARG A 211 -9.33 -14.07 10.15
N VAL A 212 -10.03 -14.58 11.17
CA VAL A 212 -9.49 -14.91 12.49
C VAL A 212 -10.00 -16.27 12.94
N GLU A 213 -9.19 -17.05 13.66
CA GLU A 213 -9.65 -18.34 14.21
C GLU A 213 -10.58 -18.15 15.41
N ASN A 214 -10.30 -17.14 16.25
CA ASN A 214 -11.04 -16.90 17.49
C ASN A 214 -11.58 -15.47 17.52
N PRO A 215 -12.78 -15.20 16.95
CA PRO A 215 -13.42 -13.91 17.11
C PRO A 215 -13.57 -13.53 18.59
N LYS A 216 -13.34 -12.25 18.91
CA LYS A 216 -13.34 -11.76 20.29
C LYS A 216 -14.17 -10.50 20.43
N THR A 217 -14.84 -10.36 21.57
CA THR A 217 -15.52 -9.12 21.96
C THR A 217 -14.89 -8.59 23.24
N PHE A 218 -14.63 -7.29 23.26
CA PHE A 218 -13.97 -6.58 24.35
C PHE A 218 -14.97 -5.61 24.98
N GLU A 219 -15.24 -5.78 26.27
CA GLU A 219 -15.96 -4.77 27.08
C GLU A 219 -15.01 -3.81 27.79
N LYS A 220 -13.75 -4.22 27.95
CA LYS A 220 -12.65 -3.46 28.54
C LYS A 220 -11.35 -3.93 27.88
N LEU A 221 -10.35 -3.05 27.86
CA LEU A 221 -9.00 -3.46 27.50
C LEU A 221 -8.37 -4.23 28.68
N PRO A 222 -7.49 -5.21 28.42
CA PRO A 222 -6.71 -5.86 29.47
C PRO A 222 -5.90 -4.84 30.29
N GLU A 223 -5.76 -5.05 31.60
CA GLU A 223 -5.09 -4.13 32.54
C GLU A 223 -3.55 -4.01 32.35
N HIS A 224 -3.00 -4.51 31.24
CA HIS A 224 -1.57 -4.43 30.94
C HIS A 224 -1.17 -2.98 30.65
N THR A 225 0.06 -2.61 31.03
CA THR A 225 0.61 -1.24 30.99
C THR A 225 0.15 -0.50 29.73
N PRO A 226 -0.77 0.47 29.86
CA PRO A 226 -1.25 1.24 28.73
C PRO A 226 -0.07 1.91 28.04
N ALA A 227 0.02 1.79 26.72
CA ALA A 227 0.89 2.66 25.97
C ALA A 227 0.29 4.07 26.06
N GLU A 228 0.94 4.97 26.80
CA GLU A 228 0.59 6.39 26.77
C GLU A 228 1.42 7.10 25.71
N LEU A 229 0.76 7.62 24.69
CA LEU A 229 1.40 8.25 23.55
C LEU A 229 0.81 9.64 23.27
N PRO A 230 1.66 10.66 23.05
CA PRO A 230 1.19 11.94 22.55
C PRO A 230 0.75 11.81 21.10
N CYS A 231 -0.30 12.55 20.73
CA CYS A 231 -0.79 12.69 19.37
C CYS A 231 -1.19 14.14 19.10
N HIS A 232 -0.73 14.67 17.98
CA HIS A 232 -1.14 15.98 17.49
C HIS A 232 -2.46 15.85 16.72
N ILE A 233 -3.48 16.58 17.15
CA ILE A 233 -4.79 16.56 16.48
C ILE A 233 -4.79 17.65 15.42
N VAL A 234 -4.58 17.26 14.18
CA VAL A 234 -4.71 18.13 13.00
C VAL A 234 -5.81 17.58 12.11
N GLY A 235 -6.89 18.33 11.90
CA GLY A 235 -8.01 17.89 11.06
C GLY A 235 -7.99 18.50 9.67
N GLU A 236 -8.38 17.71 8.66
CA GLU A 236 -8.58 18.21 7.30
C GLU A 236 -9.63 19.31 7.28
N GLY A 237 -9.26 20.47 6.73
CA GLY A 237 -10.10 21.68 6.73
C GLY A 237 -10.38 22.28 8.11
N ARG A 238 -9.82 21.72 9.20
CA ARG A 238 -10.07 22.17 10.58
C ARG A 238 -8.83 22.67 11.33
N GLY A 239 -7.63 22.40 10.83
CA GLY A 239 -6.38 22.90 11.40
C GLY A 239 -5.96 22.16 12.67
N PHE A 240 -5.07 22.78 13.46
CA PHE A 240 -4.50 22.21 14.69
C PHE A 240 -5.41 22.42 15.90
N HIS A 241 -5.72 21.34 16.62
CA HIS A 241 -6.67 21.26 17.73
C HIS A 241 -5.97 20.89 19.06
N GLY A 242 -4.64 20.92 19.09
CA GLY A 242 -3.85 20.63 20.28
C GLY A 242 -3.16 19.27 20.25
N THR A 243 -2.39 19.01 21.30
CA THR A 243 -1.72 17.73 21.53
C THR A 243 -2.42 17.02 22.68
N HIS A 244 -2.81 15.78 22.46
CA HIS A 244 -3.48 14.94 23.44
C HIS A 244 -2.60 13.74 23.75
N THR A 245 -2.65 13.24 24.99
CA THR A 245 -2.05 11.96 25.35
C THR A 245 -3.15 10.91 25.37
N PHE A 246 -2.97 9.83 24.62
CA PHE A 246 -3.89 8.70 24.60
C PHE A 246 -3.27 7.49 25.29
N GLY A 247 -4.05 6.80 26.11
CA GLY A 247 -3.67 5.57 26.79
C GLY A 247 -4.55 4.42 26.34
N GLY A 248 -3.94 3.27 26.06
CA GLY A 248 -4.65 2.03 25.77
C GLY A 248 -3.74 0.91 25.28
N MET A 249 -4.29 0.00 24.48
CA MET A 249 -3.59 -1.20 24.02
C MET A 249 -3.22 -1.08 22.53
N PRO A 250 -2.01 -1.52 22.13
CA PRO A 250 -1.66 -1.64 20.72
C PRO A 250 -2.68 -2.47 19.95
N LEU A 251 -3.18 -1.94 18.83
CA LEU A 251 -4.11 -2.61 17.93
C LEU A 251 -3.55 -3.96 17.46
N LYS A 252 -2.22 -4.05 17.29
CA LYS A 252 -1.49 -5.28 16.95
C LYS A 252 -1.78 -6.40 17.94
N GLY A 253 -1.67 -6.11 19.24
CA GLY A 253 -1.92 -7.09 20.30
C GLY A 253 -3.38 -7.51 20.38
N ILE A 254 -4.32 -6.57 20.16
CA ILE A 254 -5.76 -6.84 20.10
C ILE A 254 -6.10 -7.82 18.97
N ILE A 255 -5.56 -7.58 17.78
CA ILE A 255 -5.77 -8.44 16.61
C ILE A 255 -5.12 -9.81 16.83
N GLN A 256 -3.85 -9.85 17.28
CA GLN A 256 -3.13 -11.10 17.55
C GLN A 256 -3.83 -11.99 18.57
N ALA A 257 -4.53 -11.40 19.55
CA ALA A 257 -5.31 -12.17 20.52
C ALA A 257 -6.41 -13.02 19.88
N SER A 258 -6.85 -12.69 18.65
CA SER A 258 -7.87 -13.41 17.90
C SER A 258 -7.31 -14.51 16.97
N LYS A 259 -5.98 -14.72 16.97
CA LYS A 259 -5.26 -15.61 16.04
C LYS A 259 -5.62 -15.33 14.58
N PRO A 260 -5.18 -14.18 14.04
CA PRO A 260 -5.48 -13.80 12.66
C PRO A 260 -4.70 -14.65 11.67
N ASP A 261 -5.32 -14.91 10.52
CA ASP A 261 -4.61 -15.35 9.32
C ASP A 261 -4.13 -14.09 8.58
N LEU A 262 -2.81 -13.91 8.39
CA LEU A 262 -2.21 -12.67 7.91
C LEU A 262 -1.33 -12.91 6.69
N ASN A 263 -1.42 -12.01 5.72
CA ASN A 263 -0.58 -11.95 4.52
C ASN A 263 -0.38 -10.47 4.07
N LEU A 264 0.42 -10.25 3.02
CA LEU A 264 0.70 -8.90 2.50
C LEU A 264 -0.54 -8.19 1.91
N ASN A 265 -1.63 -8.92 1.68
CA ASN A 265 -2.92 -8.41 1.22
C ASN A 265 -3.96 -8.27 2.35
N THR A 266 -3.53 -8.40 3.60
CA THR A 266 -4.43 -8.25 4.75
C THR A 266 -4.60 -6.79 5.13
N VAL A 267 -5.84 -6.41 5.39
CA VAL A 267 -6.22 -5.09 5.91
C VAL A 267 -7.19 -5.24 7.09
N PHE A 268 -7.26 -4.19 7.91
CA PHE A 268 -8.10 -4.11 9.09
C PHE A 268 -9.06 -2.94 8.93
N LEU A 269 -10.36 -3.23 8.85
CA LEU A 269 -11.39 -2.20 8.78
C LEU A 269 -11.94 -1.95 10.19
N ILE A 270 -11.66 -0.77 10.73
CA ILE A 270 -12.15 -0.34 12.04
C ILE A 270 -13.36 0.55 11.81
N SER A 271 -14.49 0.24 12.45
CA SER A 271 -15.75 0.96 12.27
C SER A 271 -16.39 1.37 13.59
N ALA A 272 -17.17 2.44 13.51
CA ALA A 272 -18.03 2.98 14.55
C ALA A 272 -19.51 2.81 14.18
N PRO A 273 -20.45 2.94 15.16
CA PRO A 273 -21.89 2.82 14.90
C PRO A 273 -22.47 3.90 13.97
N ASP A 274 -21.79 5.03 13.81
CA ASP A 274 -22.24 6.19 13.03
C ASP A 274 -21.76 6.17 11.57
N ALA A 275 -21.43 4.98 11.06
CA ALA A 275 -20.82 4.74 9.76
C ALA A 275 -19.37 5.23 9.62
N TYR A 276 -18.78 5.92 10.61
CA TYR A 276 -17.38 6.30 10.54
C TYR A 276 -16.47 5.08 10.57
N ARG A 277 -15.47 5.07 9.70
CA ARG A 277 -14.55 3.93 9.56
C ARG A 277 -13.20 4.37 9.04
N ALA A 278 -12.19 3.57 9.31
CA ALA A 278 -10.84 3.76 8.79
C ALA A 278 -10.19 2.40 8.53
N LEU A 279 -9.31 2.36 7.54
CA LEU A 279 -8.55 1.18 7.19
C LEU A 279 -7.11 1.29 7.70
N VAL A 280 -6.56 0.19 8.19
CA VAL A 280 -5.14 0.01 8.51
C VAL A 280 -4.63 -1.20 7.73
N SER A 281 -3.47 -1.11 7.08
CA SER A 281 -2.91 -2.26 6.36
C SER A 281 -2.11 -3.20 7.26
N TYR A 282 -1.87 -4.43 6.81
CA TYR A 282 -0.91 -5.33 7.43
C TYR A 282 0.46 -4.67 7.61
N GLY A 283 0.94 -3.94 6.61
CA GLY A 283 2.25 -3.30 6.67
C GLY A 283 2.34 -2.22 7.75
N GLU A 284 1.33 -1.35 7.86
CA GLU A 284 1.28 -0.34 8.92
C GLU A 284 1.36 -0.95 10.33
N LEU A 285 0.79 -2.13 10.54
CA LEU A 285 0.67 -2.72 11.86
C LEU A 285 1.78 -3.75 12.20
N PHE A 286 2.26 -4.49 11.20
CA PHE A 286 3.16 -5.63 11.39
C PHE A 286 4.54 -5.43 10.79
N LEU A 287 4.69 -4.65 9.71
CA LEU A 287 5.98 -4.41 9.06
C LEU A 287 6.60 -3.08 9.46
N ASN A 288 5.79 -2.05 9.75
CA ASN A 288 6.29 -0.77 10.21
C ASN A 288 6.79 -0.88 11.67
N PRO A 289 8.01 -0.39 11.99
CA PRO A 289 8.55 -0.45 13.36
C PRO A 289 7.71 0.35 14.37
N TYR A 290 6.91 1.31 13.91
CA TYR A 290 5.97 2.09 14.71
C TYR A 290 4.57 1.47 14.80
N GLY A 291 4.30 0.30 14.21
CA GLY A 291 2.96 -0.32 14.23
C GLY A 291 2.38 -0.55 15.63
N ASN A 292 3.23 -0.78 16.64
CA ASN A 292 2.81 -0.89 18.04
C ASN A 292 2.28 0.42 18.65
N ARG A 293 2.44 1.56 17.96
CA ARG A 293 1.92 2.86 18.38
C ARG A 293 0.51 3.13 17.89
N ILE A 294 -0.03 2.30 17.00
CA ILE A 294 -1.45 2.35 16.63
C ILE A 294 -2.23 1.73 17.79
N LEU A 295 -3.05 2.53 18.47
CA LEU A 295 -3.74 2.13 19.70
C LEU A 295 -5.24 2.01 19.49
N VAL A 296 -5.85 1.09 20.24
CA VAL A 296 -7.22 1.29 20.71
C VAL A 296 -7.10 1.89 22.11
N ALA A 297 -7.45 3.16 22.24
CA ALA A 297 -7.36 3.93 23.47
C ALA A 297 -8.68 3.89 24.24
N ASP A 298 -8.59 3.73 25.56
CA ASP A 298 -9.68 3.86 26.53
C ASP A 298 -9.47 5.05 27.49
N HIS A 299 -8.32 5.73 27.37
CA HIS A 299 -7.97 6.94 28.12
C HIS A 299 -7.51 8.07 27.19
N SER A 300 -7.84 9.30 27.56
CA SER A 300 -7.32 10.54 26.96
C SER A 300 -7.00 11.55 28.05
N ASN A 301 -5.80 12.13 28.02
CA ASN A 301 -5.30 13.12 28.97
C ASN A 301 -5.48 12.68 30.43
N GLY A 302 -5.15 11.42 30.73
CA GLY A 302 -5.27 10.83 32.07
C GLY A 302 -6.71 10.53 32.53
N LYS A 303 -7.72 10.70 31.66
CA LYS A 303 -9.13 10.45 31.98
C LYS A 303 -9.68 9.31 31.12
N THR A 304 -10.44 8.41 31.72
CA THR A 304 -11.18 7.36 31.01
C THR A 304 -12.23 7.98 30.09
N LEU A 305 -12.37 7.43 28.88
CA LEU A 305 -13.35 7.85 27.88
C LEU A 305 -14.78 7.43 28.28
N LYS A 306 -15.77 8.30 28.05
CA LYS A 306 -17.18 8.06 28.42
C LYS A 306 -18.19 8.52 27.38
N GLU A 307 -18.20 9.81 27.02
CA GLU A 307 -19.33 10.44 26.29
C GLU A 307 -19.37 10.11 24.78
N ASP A 308 -18.21 9.89 24.14
CA ASP A 308 -18.09 9.56 22.70
C ASP A 308 -17.71 8.08 22.47
N GLY A 309 -18.16 7.19 23.37
CA GLY A 309 -17.79 5.77 23.39
C GLY A 309 -16.53 5.48 24.21
N GLN A 310 -16.35 4.19 24.55
CA GLN A 310 -15.29 3.75 25.47
C GLN A 310 -13.94 3.53 24.79
N PHE A 311 -13.92 3.48 23.45
CA PHE A 311 -12.74 3.12 22.68
C PHE A 311 -12.56 4.05 21.48
N ILE A 312 -11.33 4.52 21.28
CA ILE A 312 -10.93 5.33 20.12
C ILE A 312 -9.77 4.63 19.42
N LEU A 313 -9.85 4.46 18.10
CA LEU A 313 -8.67 4.14 17.30
C LEU A 313 -7.79 5.40 17.18
N VAL A 314 -6.54 5.29 17.58
CA VAL A 314 -5.56 6.39 17.58
C VAL A 314 -4.37 5.98 16.71
N LEU A 315 -4.02 6.83 15.75
CA LEU A 315 -2.86 6.68 14.87
C LEU A 315 -1.93 7.88 15.10
N PRO A 316 -1.07 7.84 16.13
CA PRO A 316 -0.37 9.03 16.60
C PRO A 316 0.66 9.57 15.61
N ASP A 317 1.12 8.73 14.69
CA ASP A 317 2.17 9.05 13.72
C ASP A 317 1.61 9.49 12.37
N ASP A 318 0.28 9.63 12.23
CA ASP A 318 -0.34 10.23 11.05
C ASP A 318 -0.20 11.76 11.10
N LEU A 319 -0.01 12.38 9.93
CA LEU A 319 0.08 13.84 9.81
C LEU A 319 -1.25 14.54 10.13
N MET A 320 -2.37 13.79 10.09
CA MET A 320 -3.72 14.29 10.31
C MET A 320 -4.56 13.24 11.04
N ALA A 321 -5.48 13.70 11.89
CA ALA A 321 -6.27 12.86 12.80
C ALA A 321 -7.56 12.30 12.17
N ASP A 322 -7.82 12.54 10.87
CA ASP A 322 -9.05 12.07 10.20
C ASP A 322 -9.18 10.54 10.14
N ARG A 323 -8.12 9.77 10.41
CA ARG A 323 -8.21 8.30 10.54
C ARG A 323 -8.60 7.82 11.93
N MET A 324 -8.72 8.71 12.91
CA MET A 324 -9.19 8.33 14.23
C MET A 324 -10.67 7.95 14.19
N VAL A 325 -11.00 6.80 14.79
CA VAL A 325 -12.37 6.29 14.86
C VAL A 325 -12.81 6.36 16.31
N LYS A 326 -13.75 7.26 16.63
CA LYS A 326 -14.40 7.31 17.95
C LYS A 326 -15.43 6.20 18.08
N ALA A 327 -15.74 5.78 19.31
CA ALA A 327 -16.72 4.74 19.59
C ALA A 327 -16.50 3.47 18.77
N VAL A 328 -15.26 2.96 18.71
CA VAL A 328 -14.96 1.72 17.97
C VAL A 328 -15.93 0.62 18.39
N CYS A 329 -16.57 -0.02 17.42
CA CYS A 329 -17.52 -1.11 17.65
C CYS A 329 -17.14 -2.40 16.90
N LYS A 330 -16.39 -2.28 15.80
CA LYS A 330 -16.01 -3.40 14.94
C LYS A 330 -14.59 -3.24 14.42
N ILE A 331 -13.86 -4.34 14.39
CA ILE A 331 -12.56 -4.49 13.73
C ILE A 331 -12.65 -5.76 12.87
N GLU A 332 -12.74 -5.58 11.56
CA GLU A 332 -12.81 -6.69 10.60
C GLU A 332 -11.43 -6.96 9.99
N VAL A 333 -10.94 -8.20 10.10
CA VAL A 333 -9.73 -8.67 9.42
C VAL A 333 -10.13 -9.19 8.04
N ILE A 334 -9.59 -8.59 6.98
CA ILE A 334 -10.00 -8.86 5.60
C ILE A 334 -8.77 -9.23 4.77
N HIS A 335 -8.89 -10.27 3.94
CA HIS A 335 -7.93 -10.57 2.87
C HIS A 335 -8.43 -9.99 1.56
N LEU A 336 -7.57 -9.24 0.87
CA LEU A 336 -7.86 -8.70 -0.44
C LEU A 336 -7.47 -9.71 -1.52
N ASP A 337 -8.25 -10.79 -1.59
CA ASP A 337 -8.17 -11.71 -2.72
C ASP A 337 -9.01 -11.10 -3.83
N LEU A 338 -8.38 -10.31 -4.71
CA LEU A 338 -9.07 -9.92 -5.95
C LEU A 338 -9.25 -11.18 -6.78
N PRO A 339 -10.45 -11.48 -7.28
CA PRO A 339 -10.59 -12.53 -8.28
C PRO A 339 -9.62 -12.24 -9.43
N VAL A 340 -8.85 -13.26 -9.81
CA VAL A 340 -8.15 -13.25 -11.10
C VAL A 340 -9.26 -13.36 -12.13
N GLU A 341 -9.59 -12.25 -12.80
CA GLU A 341 -10.48 -12.28 -13.97
C GLU A 341 -9.91 -13.16 -15.08
#